data_AF-A0A2V8W6G6-F1
#
_entry.id   AF-A0A2V8W6G6-F1
#
_cell.length_a   1.000
_cell.length_b   1.000
_cell.length_c   1.000
_cell.angle_alpha   90.00
_cell.angle_beta   90.00
_cell.angle_gamma   90.00
#
_symmetry.space_group_name_H-M   'P 1'
#
loop_
_entity.id
_entity.type
_entity.pdbx_description
1 polymer ?
#
loop_
_entity_poly.entity_id
_entity_poly.type
_entity_poly.pdbx_seq_one_letter_code
_entity_poly.pdbx_strand_id
1 'polypeptide(L)'
;MNRFWKWTAGIFGVLFVAAFAALSYMAGSAKDAYGMVRYALPHMHRGTLKVGSDAPDARIVALDGVSRFHIRQRTHDRPLVLVFGSFT
;
A
#
# COMPACT_ATOMS: atom_id res chain seq x y z
N MET A 1 32.19 -23.36 -10.07
CA MET A 1 31.06 -22.49 -10.45
C MET A 1 31.30 -21.95 -11.85
N ASN A 2 30.52 -22.40 -12.83
CA ASN A 2 30.74 -22.10 -14.25
C ASN A 2 30.74 -20.58 -14.51
N ARG A 3 31.61 -20.12 -15.41
CA ARG A 3 31.76 -18.69 -15.76
C ARG A 3 30.42 -18.03 -16.09
N PHE A 4 29.52 -18.76 -16.76
CA PHE A 4 28.14 -18.37 -17.01
C PHE A 4 27.40 -17.93 -15.74
N TRP A 5 27.49 -18.71 -14.66
CA TRP A 5 26.74 -18.43 -13.44
C TRP A 5 27.25 -17.21 -12.68
N LYS A 6 28.55 -16.91 -12.79
CA LYS A 6 29.12 -15.67 -12.25
C LYS A 6 28.60 -14.43 -12.99
N TRP A 7 28.52 -14.49 -14.32
CA TRP A 7 27.98 -13.39 -15.13
C TRP A 7 26.50 -13.17 -14.88
N THR A 8 25.70 -14.24 -14.80
CA THR A 8 24.28 -14.13 -14.49
C THR A 8 24.06 -13.51 -13.11
N ALA A 9 24.77 -13.98 -12.08
CA ALA A 9 24.68 -13.41 -10.74
C ALA A 9 25.11 -11.93 -10.72
N GLY A 10 26.17 -11.57 -11.44
CA GLY A 10 26.63 -10.19 -11.56
C GLY A 10 25.58 -9.28 -12.20
N ILE A 11 24.98 -9.71 -13.32
CA ILE A 11 23.94 -8.95 -14.03
C ILE A 11 22.71 -8.76 -13.14
N PHE A 12 22.23 -9.82 -12.47
CA PHE A 12 21.11 -9.73 -11.54
C PHE A 12 21.43 -8.82 -10.35
N GLY A 13 22.65 -8.87 -9.82
CA GLY A 13 23.08 -8.00 -8.73
C GLY A 13 23.04 -6.52 -9.13
N VAL A 14 23.56 -6.18 -10.31
CA VAL A 14 23.53 -4.79 -10.83
C VAL A 14 22.09 -4.33 -11.05
N LEU A 15 21.25 -5.16 -11.69
CA LEU A 15 19.83 -4.84 -11.91
C LEU A 15 19.08 -4.60 -10.60
N PHE A 16 19.34 -5.43 -9.59
CA PHE A 16 18.70 -5.31 -8.29
C PHE A 16 19.07 -4.00 -7.59
N VAL A 17 20.36 -3.64 -7.60
CA VAL A 17 20.83 -2.37 -7.00
C VAL A 17 20.26 -1.17 -7.76
N ALA A 18 20.25 -1.22 -9.09
CA ALA A 18 19.68 -0.15 -9.92
C ALA A 18 18.17 0.04 -9.65
N ALA A 19 17.41 -1.06 -9.58
CA ALA A 19 15.99 -1.01 -9.26
C ALA A 19 15.75 -0.45 -7.85
N PHE A 20 16.52 -0.89 -6.85
CA PHE A 20 16.40 -0.38 -5.48
C PHE A 20 16.74 1.12 -5.38
N ALA A 21 17.77 1.58 -6.08
CA ALA A 21 18.16 2.98 -6.12
C ALA A 21 17.06 3.84 -6.78
N ALA A 22 16.51 3.39 -7.91
CA ALA A 22 15.41 4.07 -8.59
C ALA A 22 14.16 4.15 -7.70
N LEU A 23 13.79 3.05 -7.05
CA LEU A 23 12.67 3.03 -6.10
C LEU A 23 12.90 3.96 -4.91
N SER A 24 14.11 4.00 -4.36
CA SER A 24 14.46 4.88 -3.24
C SER A 24 14.40 6.36 -3.64
N TYR A 25 14.81 6.69 -4.87
CA TYR A 25 14.70 8.05 -5.40
C TYR A 25 13.25 8.47 -5.61
N MET A 26 12.42 7.60 -6.19
CA MET A 26 10.99 7.88 -6.41
C MET A 26 10.19 7.95 -5.10
N ALA A 27 10.51 7.09 -4.13
CA ALA A 27 9.83 7.04 -2.84
C ALA A 27 10.31 8.14 -1.86
N GLY A 28 11.40 8.85 -2.19
CA GLY A 28 12.00 9.88 -1.33
C GLY A 28 12.99 9.35 -0.29
N SER A 29 12.96 8.06 0.04
CA SER A 29 13.92 7.41 0.94
C SER A 29 14.00 5.90 0.72
N ALA A 30 15.13 5.30 1.10
CA ALA A 30 15.30 3.84 1.15
C ALA A 30 14.33 3.16 2.13
N LYS A 31 13.99 3.84 3.24
CA LYS A 31 13.01 3.36 4.22
C LYS A 31 11.61 3.30 3.60
N ASP A 32 11.27 4.30 2.78
CA ASP A 32 9.96 4.39 2.14
C ASP A 32 9.85 3.42 0.98
N ALA A 33 10.92 3.20 0.21
CA ALA A 33 10.98 2.13 -0.77
C ALA A 33 10.75 0.75 -0.13
N TYR A 34 11.39 0.47 1.02
CA TYR A 34 11.13 -0.74 1.78
C TYR A 34 9.68 -0.82 2.28
N GLY A 35 9.15 0.27 2.84
CA GLY A 35 7.76 0.37 3.30
C GLY A 35 6.77 0.09 2.16
N MET A 36 7.02 0.65 0.98
CA MET A 36 6.19 0.43 -0.21
C MET A 36 6.25 -1.03 -0.67
N VAL A 37 7.44 -1.63 -0.78
CA VAL A 37 7.58 -3.03 -1.20
C VAL A 37 6.90 -3.98 -0.21
N ARG A 38 6.99 -3.68 1.09
CA ARG A 38 6.42 -4.51 2.15
C ARG A 38 4.91 -4.34 2.31
N TYR A 39 4.41 -3.12 2.28
CA TYR A 39 3.04 -2.80 2.67
C TYR A 39 2.16 -2.39 1.49
N ALA A 40 2.70 -1.71 0.48
CA ALA A 40 1.92 -1.26 -0.66
C ALA A 40 1.82 -2.34 -1.75
N LEU A 41 2.94 -2.87 -2.26
CA LEU A 41 2.93 -3.81 -3.39
C LEU A 41 2.03 -5.04 -3.18
N PRO A 42 1.99 -5.70 -2.01
CA PRO A 42 1.11 -6.85 -1.82
C PRO A 42 -0.38 -6.50 -1.79
N HIS A 43 -0.72 -5.27 -1.42
CA HIS A 43 -2.12 -4.83 -1.20
C HIS A 43 -2.62 -3.86 -2.28
N MET A 44 -1.77 -3.50 -3.25
CA MET A 44 -2.10 -2.64 -4.40
C MET A 44 -2.90 -3.42 -5.46
N HIS A 45 -4.04 -3.97 -5.07
CA HIS A 45 -4.99 -4.60 -5.98
C HIS A 45 -6.35 -3.92 -5.87
N ARG A 46 -7.09 -3.91 -6.99
CA ARG A 46 -8.45 -3.36 -7.00
C ARG A 46 -9.33 -4.18 -6.04
N GLY A 47 -10.12 -3.49 -5.22
CA GLY A 47 -11.14 -4.14 -4.40
C GLY A 47 -12.25 -4.76 -5.27
N THR A 48 -12.99 -5.71 -4.71
CA THR A 48 -14.10 -6.41 -5.37
C THR A 48 -15.47 -5.77 -5.16
N LEU A 49 -15.50 -4.57 -4.55
CA LEU A 49 -16.74 -3.84 -4.27
C LEU A 49 -17.43 -3.40 -5.56
N LYS A 50 -18.72 -3.70 -5.69
CA LYS A 50 -19.54 -3.36 -6.87
C LYS A 50 -20.50 -2.23 -6.53
N VAL A 51 -20.89 -1.45 -7.53
CA VAL A 51 -21.93 -0.43 -7.38
C VAL A 51 -23.24 -1.09 -6.91
N GLY A 52 -23.87 -0.52 -5.89
CA GLY A 52 -25.08 -1.06 -5.26
C GLY A 52 -24.83 -2.16 -4.22
N SER A 53 -23.57 -2.57 -3.99
CA SER A 53 -23.23 -3.42 -2.83
C SER A 53 -23.27 -2.61 -1.54
N ASP A 54 -23.66 -3.27 -0.45
CA ASP A 54 -23.57 -2.68 0.89
C ASP A 54 -22.14 -2.28 1.22
N ALA A 55 -21.99 -1.14 1.90
CA ALA A 55 -20.69 -0.73 2.42
C ALA A 55 -20.21 -1.73 3.49
N PRO A 56 -18.94 -2.17 3.46
CA PRO A 56 -18.40 -3.04 4.50
C PRO A 56 -18.49 -2.39 5.87
N ASP A 57 -18.98 -3.14 6.87
CA ASP A 57 -19.08 -2.62 8.23
C ASP A 57 -17.77 -2.78 8.99
N ALA A 58 -16.85 -1.83 8.77
CA ALA A 58 -15.59 -1.75 9.51
C ALA A 58 -15.71 -0.85 10.74
N ARG A 59 -15.03 -1.23 11.82
CA ARG A 59 -14.86 -0.38 13.00
C ARG A 59 -13.65 0.54 12.80
N ILE A 60 -13.89 1.83 12.83
CA ILE A 60 -12.91 2.89 12.59
C ILE A 60 -12.63 3.64 13.90
N VAL A 61 -11.38 4.02 14.10
CA VAL A 61 -10.96 4.96 15.15
C VAL A 61 -10.99 6.36 14.56
N ALA A 62 -11.67 7.29 15.23
CA ALA A 62 -11.70 8.68 14.79
C ALA A 62 -10.33 9.36 15.00
N LEU A 63 -10.16 10.53 14.38
CA LEU A 63 -8.92 11.31 14.49
C LEU A 63 -8.66 11.84 15.91
N ASP A 64 -9.65 11.79 16.81
CA ASP A 64 -9.49 12.10 18.23
C ASP A 64 -8.72 11.00 19.00
N GLY A 65 -8.46 9.84 18.39
CA GLY A 65 -7.74 8.72 18.96
C GLY A 65 -8.51 7.91 20.01
N VAL A 66 -9.73 8.34 20.39
CA VAL A 66 -10.52 7.72 21.47
C VAL A 66 -11.82 7.16 20.93
N SER A 67 -12.52 7.92 20.10
CA SER A 67 -13.83 7.54 19.59
C SER A 67 -13.70 6.41 18.58
N ARG A 68 -14.57 5.41 18.73
CA ARG A 68 -14.67 4.29 17.79
C ARG A 68 -16.09 4.23 17.27
N PHE A 69 -16.24 4.05 15.96
CA PHE A 69 -17.54 3.91 15.34
C PHE A 69 -17.51 2.88 14.20
N HIS A 70 -18.65 2.30 13.92
CA HIS A 70 -18.87 1.42 12.77
C HIS A 70 -19.32 2.25 11.58
N ILE A 71 -18.87 1.92 10.37
CA ILE A 71 -19.27 2.63 9.14
C ILE A 71 -20.80 2.65 9.01
N ARG A 72 -21.46 1.54 9.33
CA ARG A 72 -22.92 1.42 9.23
C ARG A 72 -23.68 2.42 10.12
N GLN A 73 -23.09 2.84 11.24
CA GLN A 73 -23.66 3.87 12.12
C GLN A 73 -23.68 5.27 11.46
N ARG A 74 -22.91 5.48 10.38
CA ARG A 74 -22.82 6.76 9.67
C ARG A 74 -23.56 6.80 8.33
N THR A 75 -24.12 5.67 7.89
CA THR A 75 -24.81 5.54 6.59
C THR A 75 -26.34 5.63 6.66
N HIS A 76 -26.93 5.67 7.85
CA HIS A 76 -28.40 5.61 8.01
C HIS A 76 -29.12 6.92 7.64
N ASP A 77 -28.61 8.07 8.08
CA ASP A 77 -29.34 9.34 7.98
C ASP A 77 -28.98 10.15 6.73
N ARG A 78 -27.81 9.89 6.14
CA ARG A 78 -27.28 10.65 5.00
C ARG A 78 -26.26 9.83 4.21
N PRO A 79 -26.06 10.15 2.92
CA PRO A 79 -24.97 9.59 2.14
C PRO A 79 -23.61 9.86 2.80
N LEU A 80 -22.76 8.83 2.88
CA LEU A 80 -21.40 8.93 3.40
C LEU A 80 -20.41 8.86 2.24
N VAL A 81 -19.47 9.81 2.19
CA VAL A 81 -18.33 9.77 1.26
C VAL A 81 -17.09 9.35 2.03
N LEU A 82 -16.39 8.32 1.55
CA LEU A 82 -15.14 7.84 2.11
C LEU A 82 -13.97 8.23 1.19
N VAL A 83 -12.98 8.91 1.75
CA VAL A 83 -11.74 9.27 1.05
C VAL A 83 -10.58 8.55 1.75
N PHE A 84 -9.91 7.66 1.03
CA PHE A 84 -8.72 6.97 1.52
C PHE A 84 -7.49 7.81 1.20
N GLY A 85 -6.79 8.25 2.24
CA GLY A 85 -5.56 9.02 2.11
C GLY A 85 -4.68 8.85 3.34
N SER A 86 -3.42 9.22 3.19
CA SER A 86 -2.46 9.34 4.28
C SER A 86 -1.90 10.76 4.29
N PHE A 87 -1.75 11.33 5.47
CA PHE A 87 -0.97 12.56 5.65
C PHE A 87 0.41 12.15 6.17
N THR A 88 1.46 12.52 5.43
CA THR A 88 2.86 12.33 5.81
C THR A 88 3.41 13.62 6.39
#